data_AF-A0A8C8Z0S8-F1
#
_entry.id   AF-A0A8C8Z0S8-F1
#
_cell.length_a   1.000
_cell.length_b   1.000
_cell.length_c   1.000
_cell.angle_alpha   90.00
_cell.angle_beta   90.00
_cell.angle_gamma   90.00
#
_symmetry.space_group_name_H-M   'P 1'
#
loop_
_entity.id
_entity.type
_entity.pdbx_description
1 polymer ?
#
loop_
_entity_poly.entity_id
_entity_poly.type
_entity_poly.pdbx_seq_one_letter_code
_entity_poly.pdbx_strand_id
1 'polypeptide(L)' 'MDLIPDFALETWVLLATSLVLLYLYETHSHGLFKKLGIPGPTPLPIVGNVLSYRKGYRKFDEECYKKYGEMWG' A
#
# COMPACT_ATOMS: atom_id res chain seq x y z
N MET A 1 15.20 -31.73 -6.71
CA MET A 1 14.38 -31.47 -5.52
C MET A 1 13.22 -30.64 -5.99
N ASP A 2 12.05 -31.25 -6.08
CA ASP A 2 10.83 -30.56 -6.51
C ASP A 2 10.51 -29.47 -5.49
N LEU A 3 10.63 -28.22 -5.95
CA LEU A 3 10.53 -27.00 -5.13
C LEU A 3 9.09 -26.63 -4.77
N ILE A 4 8.13 -27.48 -5.13
CA ILE A 4 6.70 -27.25 -4.90
C ILE A 4 6.18 -28.50 -4.18
N PRO A 5 5.79 -28.40 -2.90
CA PRO A 5 5.16 -29.52 -2.24
C PRO A 5 3.76 -29.73 -2.86
N ASP A 6 3.38 -30.99 -3.08
CA ASP A 6 2.06 -31.47 -3.50
C ASP A 6 0.96 -31.15 -2.47
N PHE A 7 0.87 -29.90 -2.00
CA PHE A 7 -0.24 -29.47 -1.18
C PHE A 7 -1.52 -29.52 -2.02
N ALA A 8 -2.53 -30.22 -1.47
CA ALA A 8 -3.86 -30.31 -2.05
C ALA A 8 -4.32 -28.94 -2.57
N LEU A 9 -4.93 -28.91 -3.77
CA LEU A 9 -5.47 -27.71 -4.44
C LEU A 9 -6.17 -26.74 -3.46
N GLU A 10 -6.88 -27.31 -2.49
CA GLU A 10 -7.54 -26.62 -1.39
C GLU A 10 -6.62 -25.66 -0.62
N THR A 11 -5.39 -26.06 -0.30
CA THR A 11 -4.41 -25.24 0.44
C THR A 11 -3.95 -24.05 -0.40
N TRP A 12 -3.72 -24.25 -1.70
CA TRP A 12 -3.35 -23.17 -2.62
C TRP A 12 -4.48 -22.17 -2.81
N VAL A 13 -5.71 -22.66 -2.91
CA VAL A 13 -6.92 -21.81 -2.97
C VAL A 13 -7.06 -20.99 -1.69
N LEU A 14 -6.95 -21.62 -0.52
CA LEU A 14 -7.00 -20.93 0.77
C LEU A 14 -5.89 -19.88 0.91
N LEU A 15 -4.67 -20.21 0.50
CA LEU A 15 -3.53 -19.29 0.52
C LEU A 15 -3.79 -18.07 -0.39
N ALA A 16 -4.22 -18.30 -1.63
CA ALA A 16 -4.54 -17.24 -2.58
C ALA A 16 -5.67 -16.36 -2.06
N THR A 17 -6.75 -16.96 -1.54
CA THR A 17 -7.86 -16.21 -0.92
C THR A 17 -7.38 -15.38 0.27
N SER A 18 -6.53 -15.93 1.14
CA SER A 18 -5.96 -15.20 2.27
C SER A 18 -5.13 -13.99 1.81
N LEU A 19 -4.30 -14.14 0.78
CA LEU A 19 -3.49 -13.03 0.23
C LEU A 19 -4.38 -11.93 -0.37
N VAL A 20 -5.45 -12.30 -1.08
CA VAL A 20 -6.41 -11.33 -1.61
C VAL A 20 -7.13 -10.57 -0.51
N LEU A 21 -7.56 -11.28 0.55
CA LEU A 21 -8.21 -10.64 1.70
C LEU A 21 -7.28 -9.66 2.42
N LEU A 22 -6.02 -10.04 2.64
CA LEU A 22 -5.01 -9.15 3.22
C LEU A 22 -4.79 -7.91 2.35
N TYR A 23 -4.65 -8.08 1.03
CA TYR A 23 -4.51 -6.97 0.09
C TYR A 23 -5.69 -6.00 0.17
N LEU A 24 -6.92 -6.52 0.19
CA LEU A 24 -8.14 -5.70 0.30
C LEU A 24 -8.21 -4.99 1.65
N TYR A 25 -7.87 -5.68 2.75
CA TYR A 25 -7.88 -5.10 4.09
C TYR A 25 -6.89 -3.94 4.22
N GLU A 26 -5.65 -4.12 3.74
CA GLU A 26 -4.62 -3.07 3.79
C GLU A 26 -4.99 -1.88 2.88
N THR A 27 -5.46 -2.14 1.67
CA THR A 27 -5.79 -1.07 0.71
C THR A 27 -7.11 -0.35 1.02
N HIS A 28 -7.98 -0.91 1.86
CA HIS A 28 -9.26 -0.29 2.22
C HIS A 28 -9.09 1.09 2.88
N SER A 29 -8.04 1.29 3.68
CA SER A 29 -7.77 2.55 4.38
C SER A 29 -7.24 3.67 3.44
N HIS A 30 -6.62 3.29 2.32
CA HIS A 30 -5.96 4.23 1.39
C HIS A 30 -6.91 5.23 0.72
N GLY A 31 -8.22 4.99 0.75
CA GLY A 31 -9.23 5.89 0.21
C GLY A 31 -9.66 7.02 1.14
N LEU A 32 -9.23 7.04 2.41
CA LEU A 32 -9.76 7.98 3.41
C LEU A 32 -9.48 9.44 3.06
N PHE A 33 -8.23 9.81 2.77
CA PHE A 33 -7.87 11.18 2.39
C PHE A 33 -8.56 11.61 1.09
N LYS A 34 -8.64 10.70 0.11
CA LYS A 34 -9.35 10.94 -1.15
C LYS A 34 -10.84 11.22 -0.92
N LYS A 35 -11.49 10.51 0.01
CA LYS A 35 -12.91 10.76 0.38
C LYS A 35 -13.11 12.10 1.08
N LEU A 36 -12.11 12.56 1.83
CA LEU A 36 -12.11 13.86 2.51
C LEU A 36 -11.72 15.03 1.58
N GLY A 37 -11.39 14.76 0.31
CA GLY A 37 -10.92 15.78 -0.64
C GLY A 37 -9.50 16.28 -0.34
N ILE A 38 -8.75 15.58 0.52
CA ILE A 38 -7.37 15.93 0.86
C ILE A 38 -6.46 15.37 -0.22
N PRO A 39 -5.67 16.22 -0.92
CA PRO A 39 -4.74 15.76 -1.93
C PRO A 39 -3.51 15.10 -1.29
N GLY A 40 -2.93 14.10 -1.94
CA GLY A 40 -1.71 13.50 -1.43
C GLY A 40 -1.10 12.40 -2.30
N PRO A 41 0.04 11.85 -1.87
CA PRO A 41 0.73 10.80 -2.60
C PRO A 41 -0.01 9.47 -2.49
N THR A 42 -0.26 8.83 -3.64
CA THR A 42 -0.97 7.55 -3.70
C THR A 42 -0.17 6.46 -2.97
N PRO A 43 -0.69 5.90 -1.87
CA PRO A 43 0.00 4.85 -1.12
C PRO A 43 0.09 3.56 -1.95
N LEU A 44 1.26 2.92 -1.93
CA LEU A 44 1.42 1.59 -2.49
C LEU A 44 0.72 0.55 -1.61
N PRO A 45 0.19 -0.54 -2.19
CA PRO A 45 -0.33 -1.65 -1.38
C PRO A 45 0.72 -2.14 -0.39
N ILE A 46 0.28 -2.54 0.82
CA ILE A 46 1.11 -3.06 1.93
C ILE A 46 2.05 -2.03 2.58
N VAL A 47 2.90 -1.36 1.79
CA VAL A 47 3.96 -0.46 2.29
C VAL A 47 3.55 1.02 2.38
N GLY A 48 2.43 1.39 1.79
CA GLY A 48 1.96 2.77 1.75
C GLY A 48 2.96 3.71 1.06
N ASN A 49 3.25 4.85 1.71
CA ASN A 49 4.20 5.85 1.22
C ASN A 49 5.60 5.72 1.85
N VAL A 50 5.87 4.66 2.62
CA VAL A 50 7.12 4.52 3.39
C VAL A 50 8.36 4.48 2.50
N LEU A 51 8.26 3.90 1.29
CA LEU A 51 9.36 3.85 0.33
C LEU A 51 9.82 5.24 -0.13
N SER A 52 8.92 6.22 -0.12
CA SER A 52 9.24 7.60 -0.49
C SER A 52 10.18 8.27 0.52
N TYR A 53 10.18 7.82 1.78
CA TYR A 53 11.10 8.30 2.82
C TYR A 53 12.55 7.86 2.63
N ARG A 54 12.85 6.94 1.71
CA ARG A 54 14.24 6.54 1.40
C ARG A 54 15.10 7.72 0.93
N LYS A 55 14.48 8.75 0.36
CA LYS A 55 15.16 9.99 -0.04
C LYS A 55 15.33 10.99 1.11
N GLY A 56 14.81 10.67 2.29
CA GLY A 56 14.79 11.48 3.51
C GLY A 56 13.43 12.14 3.73
N TYR A 57 12.94 12.13 4.99
CA TYR A 57 11.65 12.70 5.39
C TYR A 57 11.47 14.15 4.91
N ARG A 58 12.46 15.00 5.16
CA ARG A 58 12.38 16.43 4.79
C ARG A 58 12.24 16.66 3.27
N LYS A 59 12.94 15.87 2.45
CA LYS A 59 12.81 16.00 0.98
C LYS A 59 11.43 15.57 0.50
N PHE A 60 10.91 14.49 1.08
CA PHE A 60 9.56 14.03 0.76
C PHE A 60 8.49 15.04 1.16
N ASP A 61 8.60 15.64 2.35
CA ASP A 61 7.66 16.69 2.79
C ASP A 61 7.77 17.94 1.90
N GLU A 62 8.97 18.37 1.54
CA GLU A 62 9.17 19.49 0.60
C GLU A 62 8.55 19.20 -0.78
N GLU A 63 8.67 17.97 -1.29
CA GLU A 63 8.05 17.53 -2.55
C GLU A 63 6.53 17.50 -2.45
N CYS A 64 5.99 17.01 -1.32
CA CYS A 64 4.55 16.97 -1.09
C CYS A 64 3.95 18.37 -0.96
N TYR A 65 4.59 19.26 -0.19
CA TYR A 65 4.15 20.65 -0.05
C TYR A 65 4.12 21.37 -1.41
N LYS A 66 5.18 21.20 -2.22
CA LYS A 66 5.24 21.82 -3.56
C LYS A 66 4.18 21.30 -4.52
N LYS A 67 3.75 20.05 -4.38
CA LYS A 67 2.82 19.38 -5.30
C LYS A 67 1.36 19.48 -4.88
N TYR A 68 1.09 19.41 -3.58
CA TYR A 68 -0.25 19.28 -3.01
C TYR A 68 -0.68 20.53 -2.21
N GLY A 69 0.25 21.42 -1.87
CA GLY A 69 -0.03 22.68 -1.19
C GLY A 69 0.11 22.60 0.32
N GLU A 70 -0.56 23.50 1.04
CA GLU A 70 -0.43 23.67 2.49
C GLU A 70 -0.92 22.46 3.30
N MET A 71 -1.86 21.68 2.76
CA MET A 71 -2.35 20.45 3.39
C MET A 71 -2.28 19.27 2.43
N TRP A 72 -1.72 18.16 2.90
CA TRP A 72 -1.68 16.89 2.18
C TRP A 72 -1.75 15.69 3.14
N GLY A 73 -2.19 14.53 2.63
CA GLY A 73 -2.37 13.29 3.40
C GLY A 73 -2.19 12.04 2.56
#